data_AF-A0A954F787-F1
#
_entry.id   AF-A0A954F787-F1
#
_cell.length_a   1.000
_cell.length_b   1.000
_cell.length_c   1.000
_cell.angle_alpha   90.00
_cell.angle_beta   90.00
_cell.angle_gamma   90.00
#
_symmetry.space_group_name_H-M   'P 1'
#
loop_
_entity.id
_entity.type
_entity.pdbx_description
1 polymer ?
#
loop_
_entity_poly.entity_id
_entity_poly.type
_entity_poly.pdbx_seq_one_letter_code
_entity_poly.pdbx_strand_id
1 'polypeptide(L)'
;DLEEAAANGHKRAQLALGVFHSAIRQYLGAYMTVLGGVDAIVFTGGIGENSVSLREKVCSNLEWAGIRLDPEKNKSASHEAQIQADDSKVQIWVVPTNEEIVVGRQTVEVIEGRS
;
A
#
# COMPACT_ATOMS: atom_id res chain seq x y z
N ASP A 1 -12.10 8.44 -14.75
CA ASP A 1 -11.00 8.02 -13.85
C ASP A 1 -9.92 7.28 -14.64
N LEU A 2 -8.65 7.29 -14.24
CA LEU A 2 -7.55 6.65 -15.00
C LEU A 2 -7.68 5.11 -14.97
N GLU A 3 -8.13 4.57 -13.83
CA GLU A 3 -8.51 3.16 -13.67
C GLU A 3 -9.71 2.78 -14.52
N GLU A 4 -10.76 3.61 -14.53
CA GLU A 4 -11.95 3.41 -15.36
C GLU A 4 -11.63 3.46 -16.86
N ALA A 5 -10.81 4.43 -17.30
CA ALA A 5 -10.36 4.50 -18.69
C ALA A 5 -9.55 3.24 -19.07
N ALA A 6 -8.71 2.74 -18.16
CA ALA A 6 -7.97 1.50 -18.37
C ALA A 6 -8.90 0.28 -18.43
N ALA A 7 -9.93 0.22 -17.58
CA ALA A 7 -10.96 -0.82 -17.59
C ALA A 7 -11.77 -0.82 -18.91
N ASN A 8 -12.02 0.36 -19.47
CA ASN A 8 -12.68 0.55 -20.77
C ASN A 8 -11.74 0.33 -21.99
N GLY A 9 -10.56 -0.26 -21.79
CA GLY A 9 -9.65 -0.66 -22.88
C GLY A 9 -8.72 0.46 -23.39
N HIS A 10 -8.63 1.60 -22.71
CA HIS A 10 -7.74 2.68 -23.13
C HIS A 10 -6.27 2.31 -22.91
N LYS A 11 -5.59 1.89 -23.99
CA LYS A 11 -4.21 1.37 -23.96
C LYS A 11 -3.21 2.25 -23.23
N ARG A 12 -3.29 3.58 -23.41
CA ARG A 12 -2.37 4.51 -22.71
C ARG A 12 -2.63 4.59 -21.21
N ALA A 13 -3.88 4.44 -20.78
CA ALA A 13 -4.23 4.43 -19.36
C ALA A 13 -3.74 3.14 -18.70
N GLN A 14 -3.93 1.99 -19.38
CA GLN A 14 -3.38 0.71 -18.94
C GLN A 14 -1.85 0.75 -18.82
N LEU A 15 -1.16 1.34 -19.81
CA LEU A 15 0.28 1.50 -19.76
C LEU A 15 0.72 2.38 -18.59
N ALA A 16 0.05 3.52 -18.39
CA ALA A 16 0.37 4.45 -17.30
C ALA A 16 0.23 3.76 -15.92
N LEU A 17 -0.87 3.03 -15.69
CA LEU A 17 -1.06 2.24 -14.46
C LEU A 17 0.00 1.14 -14.33
N GLY A 18 0.34 0.46 -15.42
CA GLY A 18 1.40 -0.55 -15.43
C GLY A 18 2.76 0.00 -15.01
N VAL A 19 3.14 1.18 -15.54
CA VAL A 19 4.37 1.88 -15.15
C VAL A 19 4.31 2.29 -13.67
N PHE A 20 3.17 2.83 -13.24
CA PHE A 20 2.97 3.24 -11.86
C PHE A 20 3.10 2.08 -10.86
N HIS A 21 2.42 0.95 -11.10
CA HIS A 21 2.56 -0.25 -10.29
C HIS A 21 4.00 -0.79 -10.29
N SER A 22 4.66 -0.75 -11.45
CA SER A 22 6.05 -1.21 -11.56
C SER A 22 7.01 -0.36 -10.73
N ALA A 23 6.82 0.97 -10.73
CA ALA A 23 7.62 1.87 -9.90
C ALA A 23 7.46 1.56 -8.41
N ILE A 24 6.23 1.38 -7.91
CA ILE A 24 5.98 1.02 -6.51
C ILE A 24 6.69 -0.29 -6.15
N ARG A 25 6.59 -1.31 -7.02
CA ARG A 25 7.26 -2.60 -6.80
C ARG A 25 8.78 -2.49 -6.79
N GLN A 26 9.37 -1.62 -7.62
CA GLN A 26 10.81 -1.36 -7.61
C GLN A 26 11.25 -0.78 -6.26
N TYR A 27 10.52 0.21 -5.73
CA TYR A 27 10.82 0.77 -4.40
C TYR A 27 10.62 -0.26 -3.29
N LEU A 28 9.54 -1.03 -3.32
CA LEU A 28 9.29 -2.10 -2.35
C LEU A 28 10.44 -3.10 -2.33
N GLY A 29 10.85 -3.61 -3.49
CA GLY A 29 11.98 -4.55 -3.61
C GLY A 29 13.30 -3.96 -3.15
N ALA A 30 13.57 -2.68 -3.47
CA ALA A 30 14.75 -1.98 -2.99
C ALA A 30 14.77 -1.91 -1.45
N TYR A 31 13.65 -1.50 -0.83
CA TYR A 31 13.56 -1.42 0.63
C TYR A 31 13.65 -2.77 1.32
N MET A 32 13.00 -3.80 0.78
CA MET A 32 13.17 -5.17 1.27
C MET A 32 14.64 -5.62 1.23
N THR A 33 15.36 -5.23 0.18
CA THR A 33 16.80 -5.55 0.05
C THR A 33 17.64 -4.81 1.09
N VAL A 34 17.41 -3.51 1.28
CA VAL A 34 18.15 -2.70 2.26
C VAL A 34 17.88 -3.15 3.70
N LEU A 35 16.65 -3.55 4.00
CA LEU A 35 16.23 -3.98 5.35
C LEU A 35 16.52 -5.46 5.65
N GLY A 36 16.88 -6.26 4.64
CA GLY A 36 17.07 -7.71 4.80
C GLY A 36 15.76 -8.51 4.91
N GLY A 37 14.65 -7.92 4.45
CA GLY A 37 13.29 -8.41 4.65
C GLY A 37 12.39 -7.32 5.23
N VAL A 38 11.11 -7.63 5.40
CA VAL A 38 10.12 -6.75 6.02
C VAL A 38 9.15 -7.57 6.86
N ASP A 39 8.73 -7.05 8.00
CA ASP A 39 7.68 -7.66 8.83
C ASP A 39 6.27 -7.23 8.41
N ALA A 40 6.16 -6.02 7.85
CA ALA A 40 4.89 -5.43 7.44
C ALA A 40 5.02 -4.52 6.21
N ILE A 41 3.95 -4.48 5.42
CA ILE A 41 3.71 -3.51 4.34
C ILE A 41 2.44 -2.75 4.67
N VAL A 42 2.50 -1.41 4.61
CA VAL A 42 1.36 -0.55 4.92
C VAL A 42 0.96 0.27 3.70
N PHE A 43 -0.30 0.16 3.30
CA PHE A 43 -0.94 1.02 2.31
C PHE A 43 -1.71 2.13 3.02
N THR A 44 -1.41 3.37 2.67
CA THR A 44 -2.03 4.57 3.23
C THR A 44 -2.17 5.65 2.15
N GLY A 45 -2.84 6.75 2.46
CA GLY A 45 -3.15 7.83 1.55
C GLY A 45 -4.25 7.47 0.56
N GLY A 46 -4.77 8.47 -0.16
CA GLY A 46 -5.97 8.31 -1.00
C GLY A 46 -5.93 7.11 -1.97
N ILE A 47 -4.81 6.87 -2.65
CA ILE A 47 -4.69 5.74 -3.60
C ILE A 47 -4.49 4.41 -2.87
N GLY A 48 -3.63 4.37 -1.85
CA GLY A 48 -3.31 3.14 -1.12
C GLY A 48 -4.51 2.61 -0.32
N GLU A 49 -5.32 3.52 0.22
CA GLU A 49 -6.53 3.20 1.00
C GLU A 49 -7.67 2.69 0.11
N ASN A 50 -7.87 3.31 -1.05
CA ASN A 50 -9.10 3.08 -1.84
C ASN A 50 -8.91 2.13 -3.03
N SER A 51 -7.70 2.02 -3.61
CA SER A 51 -7.49 1.17 -4.79
C SER A 51 -7.18 -0.28 -4.41
N VAL A 52 -8.22 -1.11 -4.39
CA VAL A 52 -8.13 -2.57 -4.24
C VAL A 52 -7.18 -3.16 -5.29
N SER A 53 -7.32 -2.71 -6.54
CA SER A 53 -6.56 -3.22 -7.67
C SER A 53 -5.07 -2.89 -7.57
N LEU A 54 -4.72 -1.70 -7.07
CA LEU A 54 -3.34 -1.31 -6.82
C LEU A 54 -2.68 -2.25 -5.82
N ARG A 55 -3.33 -2.50 -4.67
CA ARG A 55 -2.79 -3.38 -3.63
C ARG A 55 -2.54 -4.79 -4.16
N GLU A 56 -3.47 -5.33 -4.94
CA GLU A 56 -3.29 -6.64 -5.62
C GLU A 56 -2.08 -6.63 -6.56
N LYS A 57 -1.96 -5.61 -7.41
CA LYS A 57 -0.85 -5.53 -8.37
C LYS A 57 0.49 -5.35 -7.68
N VAL A 58 0.56 -4.58 -6.61
CA VAL A 58 1.78 -4.40 -5.82
C VAL A 58 2.20 -5.70 -5.13
N CYS A 59 1.26 -6.43 -4.51
CA CYS A 59 1.55 -7.67 -3.79
C CYS A 59 1.69 -8.93 -4.68
N SER A 60 1.33 -8.86 -5.96
CA SER A 60 1.35 -10.04 -6.85
C SER A 60 2.76 -10.64 -7.05
N ASN A 61 2.86 -11.97 -7.15
CA ASN A 61 4.11 -12.69 -7.43
C ASN A 61 5.24 -12.39 -6.40
N LEU A 62 4.89 -12.19 -5.13
CA LEU A 62 5.83 -11.95 -4.02
C LEU A 62 5.81 -13.09 -2.98
N GLU A 63 5.21 -14.24 -3.32
CA GLU A 63 5.11 -15.41 -2.44
C GLU A 63 6.50 -15.94 -2.08
N TRP A 64 7.48 -15.81 -2.97
CA TRP A 64 8.88 -16.15 -2.73
C TRP A 64 9.50 -15.35 -1.57
N ALA A 65 8.98 -14.15 -1.31
CA ALA A 65 9.38 -13.30 -0.19
C ALA A 65 8.46 -13.44 1.04
N GLY A 66 7.52 -14.40 1.02
CA GLY A 66 6.57 -14.63 2.11
C GLY A 66 5.43 -13.60 2.18
N ILE A 67 5.22 -12.82 1.12
CA ILE A 67 4.13 -11.85 1.03
C ILE A 67 2.96 -12.50 0.29
N ARG A 68 1.83 -12.67 0.96
CA ARG A 68 0.62 -13.23 0.36
C ARG A 68 -0.62 -12.41 0.75
N LEU A 69 -1.23 -11.79 -0.25
CA LEU A 69 -2.47 -11.03 -0.09
C LEU A 69 -3.69 -11.95 -0.09
N ASP A 70 -4.68 -11.67 0.76
CA ASP A 70 -6.00 -12.28 0.71
C ASP A 70 -6.94 -11.39 -0.13
N PRO A 71 -7.42 -11.85 -1.31
CA PRO A 71 -8.25 -11.03 -2.18
C PRO A 71 -9.57 -10.60 -1.55
N GLU A 72 -10.18 -11.43 -0.70
CA GLU A 72 -11.46 -11.11 -0.07
C GLU A 72 -11.26 -10.06 1.03
N LYS A 73 -10.26 -10.24 1.91
CA LYS A 73 -9.92 -9.23 2.91
C LYS A 73 -9.51 -7.91 2.25
N ASN A 74 -8.76 -7.96 1.16
CA ASN A 74 -8.35 -6.80 0.40
C ASN A 74 -9.55 -6.03 -0.18
N LYS A 75 -10.54 -6.74 -0.71
CA LYS A 75 -11.76 -6.16 -1.28
C LYS A 75 -12.68 -5.56 -0.22
N SER A 76 -12.76 -6.18 0.96
CA SER A 76 -13.57 -5.70 2.08
C SER A 76 -12.85 -4.72 3.01
N ALA A 77 -11.60 -4.35 2.69
CA ALA A 77 -10.79 -3.49 3.56
C ALA A 77 -11.48 -2.13 3.76
N SER A 78 -11.66 -1.75 5.01
CA SER A 78 -12.20 -0.44 5.40
C SER A 78 -11.50 0.01 6.69
N HIS A 79 -11.28 1.31 6.83
CA HIS A 79 -10.49 1.87 7.93
C HIS A 79 -9.12 1.16 8.05
N GLU A 80 -8.70 0.86 9.28
CA GLU A 80 -7.53 0.06 9.57
C GLU A 80 -7.87 -1.44 9.42
N ALA A 81 -7.22 -2.12 8.49
CA ALA A 81 -7.52 -3.51 8.18
C ALA A 81 -6.26 -4.32 7.80
N GLN A 82 -6.20 -5.56 8.28
CA GLN A 82 -5.25 -6.56 7.79
C GLN A 82 -5.80 -7.24 6.54
N ILE A 83 -4.99 -7.32 5.49
CA ILE A 83 -5.39 -7.84 4.18
C ILE A 83 -4.51 -9.00 3.70
N GLN A 84 -3.62 -9.51 4.53
CA GLN A 84 -2.82 -10.70 4.22
C GLN A 84 -3.60 -12.01 4.42
N ALA A 85 -3.18 -13.04 3.67
CA ALA A 85 -3.60 -14.42 3.90
C ALA A 85 -3.03 -14.94 5.23
N ASP A 86 -3.69 -15.92 5.83
CA ASP A 86 -3.34 -16.44 7.15
C ASP A 86 -1.95 -17.12 7.19
N ASP A 87 -1.47 -17.59 6.04
CA ASP A 87 -0.15 -18.20 5.86
C ASP A 87 0.92 -17.20 5.36
N SER A 88 0.59 -15.91 5.24
CA SER A 88 1.56 -14.87 4.91
C SER A 88 2.56 -14.67 6.05
N LYS A 89 3.85 -14.60 5.73
CA LYS A 89 4.91 -14.28 6.71
C LYS A 89 5.03 -12.78 6.97
N VAL A 90 4.59 -11.97 6.01
CA VAL A 90 4.59 -10.51 6.08
C VAL A 90 3.15 -10.03 6.32
N GLN A 91 2.98 -9.12 7.27
CA GLN A 91 1.68 -8.48 7.50
C GLN A 91 1.41 -7.45 6.40
N ILE A 92 0.16 -7.33 5.96
CA ILE A 92 -0.22 -6.35 4.95
C ILE A 92 -1.39 -5.56 5.50
N TRP A 93 -1.23 -4.25 5.61
CA TRP A 93 -2.20 -3.37 6.24
C TRP A 93 -2.70 -2.30 5.29
N VAL A 94 -3.98 -1.94 5.44
CA VAL A 94 -4.51 -0.65 5.03
C VAL A 94 -4.64 0.19 6.30
N VAL A 95 -4.04 1.38 6.31
CA VAL A 95 -4.11 2.31 7.45
C VAL A 95 -4.50 3.69 6.92
N PRO A 96 -5.64 4.25 7.35
CA PRO A 96 -6.04 5.59 6.96
C PRO A 96 -4.99 6.60 7.39
N THR A 97 -4.58 7.47 6.47
CA THR A 97 -3.73 8.58 6.83
C THR A 97 -4.57 9.61 7.59
N ASN A 98 -4.01 10.18 8.65
CA ASN A 98 -4.63 11.32 9.34
C ASN A 98 -3.61 12.46 9.41
N GLU A 99 -3.46 13.18 8.30
CA GLU A 99 -2.49 14.28 8.17
C GLU A 99 -2.73 15.37 9.21
N GLU A 100 -3.99 15.61 9.60
CA GLU A 100 -4.37 16.60 10.60
C GLU A 100 -3.86 16.26 12.00
N ILE A 101 -3.91 14.98 12.40
CA ILE A 101 -3.39 14.53 13.70
C ILE A 101 -1.85 14.62 13.74
N VAL A 102 -1.16 14.37 12.63
CA VAL A 102 0.31 14.50 12.57
C VAL A 102 0.73 15.95 12.83
N VAL A 103 0.09 16.90 12.15
CA VAL A 103 0.34 18.34 12.37
C VAL A 103 -0.03 18.75 13.80
N GLY A 104 -1.15 18.23 14.34
CA GLY A 104 -1.55 18.46 15.72
C GLY A 104 -0.52 17.97 16.73
N ARG A 105 0.00 16.74 16.57
CA ARG A 105 1.04 16.17 17.43
C ARG A 105 2.35 16.94 17.33
N GLN A 106 2.80 17.28 16.13
CA GLN A 106 4.01 18.08 15.92
C GLN A 106 3.88 19.46 16.59
N THR A 107 2.70 20.08 16.48
CA THR A 107 2.43 21.36 17.14
C THR A 107 2.48 21.24 18.66
N VAL A 108 1.89 20.20 19.24
CA VAL A 108 1.95 19.94 20.69
C VAL A 108 3.38 19.66 21.14
N GLU A 109 4.15 18.87 20.39
CA GLU A 109 5.54 18.52 20.74
C GLU A 109 6.46 19.75 20.74
N VAL A 110 6.25 20.69 19.81
CA VAL A 110 6.92 21.99 19.77
C VAL A 110 6.48 22.88 20.94
N ILE A 111 5.19 22.92 21.27
CA ILE A 111 4.66 23.72 22.39
C ILE A 111 5.12 23.17 23.76
N GLU A 112 5.21 21.84 23.91
CA GLU A 112 5.63 21.18 25.15
C GLU A 112 7.17 21.12 25.30
N GLY A 113 7.94 21.61 24.33
CA GLY A 113 9.40 21.73 24.42
C GLY A 113 10.15 20.39 24.48
N ARG A 114 9.57 19.32 23.94
CA ARG A 114 10.18 17.98 23.91
C ARG A 114 11.06 17.76 22.66
N SER A 115 11.88 18.75 22.32
CA SER A 115 12.82 18.69 21.18
C SER A 115 14.13 18.01 21.56
#